data_AF-A0A6G9YRJ9-F1
#
_entry.id   AF-A0A6G9YRJ9-F1
#
_cell.length_a   1.000
_cell.length_b   1.000
_cell.length_c   1.000
_cell.angle_alpha   90.00
_cell.angle_beta   90.00
_cell.angle_gamma   90.00
#
_symmetry.space_group_name_H-M   'P 1'
#
loop_
_entity.id
_entity.type
_entity.pdbx_description
1 polymer ?
#
loop_
_entity_poly.entity_id
_entity_poly.type
_entity_poly.pdbx_seq_one_letter_code
_entity_poly.pdbx_strand_id
1 'polypeptide(L)' 'MDVLRTDMRELWLVQGRDCTQEPIGLDYDRARFLLTVHAGHGARCRQYLAAAAYCYRRAAER' A
#
# COMPACT_ATOMS: atom_id res chain seq x y z
N MET A 1 17.03 7.11 -3.90
CA MET A 1 15.66 7.52 -4.30
C MET A 1 15.07 6.36 -5.07
N ASP A 2 14.10 5.66 -4.47
CA ASP A 2 13.39 4.54 -5.08
C ASP A 2 12.53 5.03 -6.26
N VAL A 3 13.12 5.04 -7.46
CA VAL A 3 12.40 5.25 -8.70
C VAL A 3 11.78 3.92 -9.11
N LEU A 4 10.70 3.54 -8.41
CA LEU A 4 9.79 2.55 -8.96
C LEU A 4 9.41 3.02 -10.37
N ARG A 5 9.46 2.12 -11.35
CA ARG A 5 9.03 2.42 -12.72
C ARG A 5 7.63 3.06 -12.67
N THR A 6 7.47 4.20 -13.34
CA THR A 6 6.21 4.98 -13.35
C THR A 6 5.00 4.09 -13.61
N ASP A 7 5.11 3.16 -14.56
CA ASP A 7 4.09 2.18 -14.94
C ASP A 7 3.58 1.35 -13.75
N MET A 8 4.45 0.98 -12.81
CA MET A 8 4.08 0.19 -11.63
C MET A 8 3.26 1.03 -10.65
N ARG A 9 3.64 2.30 -10.44
CA ARG A 9 2.88 3.19 -9.55
C ARG A 9 1.51 3.50 -10.12
N GLU A 10 1.42 3.73 -11.43
CA GLU A 10 0.15 3.93 -12.13
C GLU A 10 -0.77 2.71 -12.00
N LEU A 11 -0.22 1.51 -12.21
CA LEU A 11 -0.97 0.27 -12.01
C LEU A 11 -1.52 0.17 -10.58
N TRP A 12 -0.70 0.50 -9.57
CA TRP A 12 -1.14 0.47 -8.17
C TRP A 12 -2.20 1.51 -7.85
N LEU A 13 -2.17 2.70 -8.48
CA LEU A 13 -3.25 3.68 -8.34
C LEU A 13 -4.57 3.13 -8.90
N VAL A 14 -4.54 2.51 -10.08
CA VAL A 14 -5.74 1.92 -10.70
C VAL A 14 -6.31 0.80 -9.83
N GLN A 15 -5.44 -0.08 -9.31
CA GLN A 15 -5.85 -1.19 -8.45
C GLN A 15 -6.30 -0.75 -7.05
N GLY A 16 -5.74 0.35 -6.53
CA GLY A 16 -6.01 0.87 -5.19
C GLY A 16 -7.22 1.81 -5.10
N ARG A 17 -7.92 2.07 -6.21
CA ARG A 17 -9.05 3.03 -6.25
C ARG A 17 -10.18 2.69 -5.28
N ASP A 18 -10.45 1.40 -5.09
CA ASP A 18 -11.48 0.94 -4.17
C ASP A 18 -10.88 0.76 -2.77
N CYS A 19 -11.18 1.73 -1.90
CA CYS A 19 -10.72 1.75 -0.52
C CYS A 19 -11.39 0.71 0.38
N THR A 20 -12.45 0.04 -0.10
CA THR A 20 -13.17 -1.00 0.65
C THR A 20 -12.60 -2.40 0.43
N GLN A 21 -11.68 -2.56 -0.51
CA GLN A 21 -11.01 -3.81 -0.81
C GLN A 21 -9.62 -3.87 -0.18
N GLU A 22 -9.16 -5.09 0.12
CA GLU A 22 -7.78 -5.32 0.50
C GLU A 22 -6.88 -5.47 -0.75
N PRO A 23 -5.64 -4.97 -0.71
CA PRO A 23 -4.68 -5.14 -1.79
C PRO A 23 -4.21 -6.60 -1.86
N ILE A 24 -4.22 -7.17 -3.06
CA ILE A 24 -3.71 -8.52 -3.32
C ILE A 24 -2.25 -8.42 -3.76
N GLY A 25 -1.38 -9.28 -3.25
CA GLY A 25 0.03 -9.35 -3.66
C GLY A 25 0.80 -8.11 -3.19
N LEU A 26 0.83 -7.88 -1.88
CA LEU A 26 1.67 -6.85 -1.28
C LEU A 26 3.13 -7.29 -1.21
N ASP A 27 3.98 -6.48 -1.84
CA ASP A 27 5.40 -6.38 -1.50
C ASP A 27 5.64 -5.11 -0.66
N TYR A 28 6.88 -4.91 -0.23
CA TYR A 28 7.24 -3.78 0.63
C TYR A 28 7.06 -2.43 -0.05
N ASP A 29 7.39 -2.32 -1.33
CA ASP A 29 7.35 -1.07 -2.05
C ASP A 29 5.90 -0.65 -2.32
N ARG A 30 5.05 -1.61 -2.67
CA ARG A 30 3.61 -1.39 -2.80
C ARG A 30 2.97 -1.04 -1.46
N ALA A 31 3.35 -1.71 -0.37
CA ALA A 31 2.84 -1.37 0.96
C ALA A 31 3.23 0.07 1.36
N ARG A 32 4.48 0.46 1.15
CA ARG A 32 4.98 1.85 1.37
C ARG A 32 4.24 2.88 0.51
N PHE A 33 3.98 2.53 -0.75
CA PHE A 33 3.21 3.36 -1.66
C PHE A 33 1.77 3.57 -1.17
N LEU A 34 1.05 2.50 -0.85
CA LEU A 34 -0.34 2.57 -0.38
C LEU A 34 -0.47 3.32 0.94
N LEU A 35 0.49 3.16 1.87
CA LEU A 35 0.55 3.95 3.10
C LEU A 35 0.64 5.46 2.84
N THR A 36 1.33 5.85 1.76
CA THR A 36 1.51 7.26 1.39
C THR A 36 0.27 7.80 0.69
N VAL A 37 -0.24 7.08 -0.32
CA VAL A 37 -1.38 7.52 -1.14
C VAL A 37 -2.70 7.52 -0.34
N HIS A 38 -2.91 6.54 0.54
CA HIS A 38 -4.16 6.41 1.30
C HIS A 38 -4.09 6.98 2.72
N ALA A 39 -3.01 7.68 3.09
CA ALA A 39 -2.82 8.25 4.43
C ALA A 39 -4.01 9.11 4.87
N GLY A 40 -4.58 9.90 3.95
CA GLY A 40 -5.70 10.80 4.24
C GLY A 40 -7.00 10.09 4.64
N HIS A 41 -7.16 8.80 4.32
CA HIS A 41 -8.33 8.02 4.73
C HIS A 41 -8.13 7.32 6.08
N GLY A 42 -6.88 7.01 6.43
CA GLY A 42 -6.49 6.37 7.68
C GLY A 42 -7.27 5.08 7.96
N ALA A 43 -7.77 4.95 9.18
CA ALA A 43 -8.45 3.74 9.67
C ALA A 43 -9.75 3.39 8.93
N ARG A 44 -10.27 4.27 8.05
CA ARG A 44 -11.46 3.98 7.23
C ARG A 44 -11.13 3.30 5.91
N CYS A 45 -9.85 3.08 5.60
CA CYS A 45 -9.42 2.53 4.33
C CYS A 45 -8.78 1.16 4.50
N ARG A 46 -9.37 0.13 3.85
CA ARG A 46 -8.83 -1.24 3.86
C ARG A 46 -7.45 -1.32 3.21
N GLN A 47 -7.22 -0.55 2.14
CA GLN A 47 -5.90 -0.46 1.49
C GLN A 47 -4.82 0.06 2.44
N TYR A 48 -5.11 1.12 3.19
CA TYR A 48 -4.20 1.69 4.17
C TYR A 48 -3.91 0.71 5.31
N LEU A 49 -4.97 0.11 5.88
CA LEU A 49 -4.85 -0.82 7.01
C LEU A 49 -4.05 -2.09 6.64
N ALA A 50 -4.32 -2.68 5.47
CA ALA A 50 -3.59 -3.84 5.00
C ALA A 50 -2.10 -3.55 4.77
N ALA A 51 -1.79 -2.39 4.17
CA ALA A 51 -0.42 -1.94 3.98
C ALA A 51 0.30 -1.69 5.31
N ALA A 52 -0.37 -1.07 6.28
CA ALA A 52 0.15 -0.86 7.63
C ALA A 52 0.45 -2.20 8.33
N ALA A 53 -0.50 -3.14 8.28
CA ALA A 53 -0.35 -4.47 8.87
C ALA A 53 0.82 -5.25 8.25
N TYR A 54 0.98 -5.19 6.92
CA TYR A 54 2.12 -5.78 6.22
C TYR A 54 3.45 -5.20 6.71
N CYS A 55 3.57 -3.88 6.75
CA CYS A 55 4.81 -3.22 7.20
C CYS A 55 5.11 -3.52 8.67
N TYR A 56 4.10 -3.54 9.53
CA TYR A 56 4.27 -3.87 10.95
C TYR A 56 4.77 -5.30 11.14
N ARG A 57 4.15 -6.28 10.46
CA ARG A 57 4.58 -7.68 10.53
C ARG A 57 6.02 -7.85 10.07
N ARG A 58 6.37 -7.26 8.93
CA ARG A 58 7.73 -7.31 8.38
C ARG A 58 8.76 -6.65 9.31
N ALA A 59 8.38 -5.62 10.06
CA ALA A 59 9.25 -4.99 11.05
C ALA A 59 9.47 -5.87 12.28
N ALA A 60 8.46 -6.66 12.69
CA ALA A 60 8.56 -7.61 13.79
C ALA A 60 9.34 -8.89 13.42
N GLU A 61 9.45 -9.21 12.13
CA GLU A 61 10.21 -10.35 11.60
C GLU A 61 11.72 -10.05 11.39
N ARG A 62 12.16 -8.82 11.69
CA ARG A 62 13.56 -8.38 11.62
C ARG A 62 14.21 -8.40 12.98
#